data_AF-A0A7V3XK74-F1
#
_entry.id   AF-A0A7V3XK74-F1
#
_cell.length_a   1.000
_cell.length_b   1.000
_cell.length_c   1.000
_cell.angle_alpha   90.00
_cell.angle_beta   90.00
_cell.angle_gamma   90.00
#
_symmetry.space_group_name_H-M   'P 1'
#
loop_
_entity.id
_entity.type
_entity.pdbx_description
1 polymer ?
#
loop_
_entity_poly.entity_id
_entity_poly.type
_entity_poly.pdbx_seq_one_letter_code
_entity_poly.pdbx_strand_id
1 'polypeptide(L)'
;MVHAPRRAVNLHAARFADLPRRRVVHRFILVSLAVAVAAVSTIALPAAGRCQTAPPATTGSPATTEGFLRLEDLERRALESNPTVAQADAIVRGVLARRRQAGFYPNPIVGYSAEDITRREPGRATHSLWLQQTIVTGGKRRHVQAAVAQERIHAEAERDMQRQRVLNAVRMLYYEALGAQRLVEIRRDLARVAREAVETSEELFNIGQADRPDVLEVQIEADRAELEVTRAEHDLARVWQELAAMVGDPDLPQTPLAGDLEADVPALEEAAVRAEILERSPELRIARARVEHARASLARARADRIPNFFVRGGAGYNFDRTESGRDVGSEFFVEIGVPLPVFDRNQGNIGMAEAQLRVAQAEVRRTELALRTRLAAALRNYRDALRTAERYRAGILQQAQQSYELYRDRFAEMAASYPQVLIARRNLGQVRADYLRSLIDAWQAAVLLEGMLLTGGLDAPEAVPGEPPVTVDVVPFTTTP
;
A
#
# COMPACT_ATOMS: atom_id res chain seq x y z
N MET A 1 -1.69 53.63 -67.31
CA MET A 1 -2.79 53.83 -68.28
C MET A 1 -4.09 53.54 -67.54
N VAL A 2 -4.76 54.57 -67.00
CA VAL A 2 -5.99 55.21 -67.55
C VAL A 2 -7.17 54.23 -67.48
N HIS A 3 -8.34 54.44 -66.85
CA HIS A 3 -9.04 55.55 -66.18
C HIS A 3 -10.19 54.91 -65.35
N ALA A 4 -10.61 55.52 -64.25
CA ALA A 4 -11.96 55.31 -63.68
C ALA A 4 -12.98 56.20 -64.45
N PRO A 5 -14.32 56.03 -64.34
CA PRO A 5 -15.03 56.58 -63.17
C PRO A 5 -16.36 55.89 -62.74
N ARG A 6 -16.79 56.35 -61.56
CA ARG A 6 -18.07 56.15 -60.83
C ARG A 6 -19.30 56.70 -61.57
N ARG A 7 -20.50 56.12 -61.30
CA ARG A 7 -21.74 56.78 -60.76
C ARG A 7 -22.93 55.80 -60.79
N ALA A 8 -23.61 55.58 -59.64
CA ALA A 8 -24.99 56.05 -59.33
C ALA A 8 -26.08 55.03 -59.77
N VAL A 9 -27.25 54.78 -59.16
CA VAL A 9 -28.01 55.31 -58.01
C VAL A 9 -29.30 54.43 -57.86
N ASN A 10 -29.79 54.30 -56.62
CA ASN A 10 -31.18 54.08 -56.14
C ASN A 10 -32.02 52.77 -56.30
N LEU A 11 -32.51 52.35 -55.11
CA LEU A 11 -33.88 51.97 -54.69
C LEU A 11 -34.76 51.06 -55.58
N HIS A 12 -35.22 49.93 -55.02
CA HIS A 12 -36.55 49.89 -54.37
C HIS A 12 -36.81 48.58 -53.62
N ALA A 13 -37.49 48.73 -52.49
CA ALA A 13 -38.11 47.66 -51.72
C ALA A 13 -39.17 46.91 -52.53
N ALA A 14 -39.20 45.58 -52.41
CA ALA A 14 -40.37 44.77 -52.72
C ALA A 14 -40.73 43.94 -51.49
N ARG A 15 -41.90 44.27 -50.92
CA ARG A 15 -42.62 43.52 -49.90
C ARG A 15 -42.93 42.11 -50.41
N PHE A 16 -42.72 41.10 -49.57
CA PHE A 16 -43.46 39.84 -49.67
C PHE A 16 -44.25 39.65 -48.38
N ALA A 17 -45.57 39.73 -48.52
CA ALA A 17 -46.56 39.31 -47.55
C ALA A 17 -46.93 37.83 -47.78
N ASP A 18 -47.26 37.17 -46.67
CA ASP A 18 -48.17 36.02 -46.49
C ASP A 18 -47.82 34.64 -47.06
N LEU A 19 -47.50 33.68 -46.17
CA LEU A 19 -48.45 32.66 -45.65
C LEU A 19 -47.74 31.57 -44.78
N PRO A 20 -48.47 30.82 -43.93
CA PRO A 20 -48.02 30.34 -42.61
C PRO A 20 -47.70 28.83 -42.58
N ARG A 21 -46.49 28.43 -42.14
CA ARG A 21 -46.14 27.01 -41.89
C ARG A 21 -45.17 26.76 -40.73
N ARG A 22 -45.13 27.62 -39.70
CA ARG A 22 -44.18 27.48 -38.58
C ARG A 22 -44.72 26.77 -37.31
N ARG A 23 -45.97 26.29 -37.29
CA ARG A 23 -46.59 25.77 -36.04
C ARG A 23 -46.60 24.25 -35.85
N VAL A 24 -46.22 23.43 -36.85
CA VAL A 24 -46.26 21.95 -36.73
C VAL A 24 -44.93 21.37 -36.23
N VAL A 25 -43.80 21.93 -36.68
CA VAL A 25 -42.45 21.42 -36.32
C VAL A 25 -42.12 21.61 -34.83
N HIS A 26 -42.56 22.72 -34.21
CA HIS A 26 -42.37 22.92 -32.76
C HIS A 26 -43.28 22.04 -31.89
N ARG A 27 -44.45 21.62 -32.39
CA ARG A 27 -45.37 20.75 -31.65
C ARG A 27 -44.91 19.28 -31.67
N PHE A 28 -44.25 18.81 -32.72
CA PHE A 28 -43.67 17.46 -32.74
C PHE A 28 -42.44 17.36 -31.83
N ILE A 29 -41.54 18.35 -31.82
CA ILE A 29 -40.36 18.36 -30.93
C ILE A 29 -40.76 18.39 -29.45
N LEU A 30 -41.86 19.06 -29.08
CA LEU A 30 -42.38 19.09 -27.71
C LEU A 30 -43.21 17.86 -27.32
N VAL A 31 -43.86 17.18 -28.26
CA VAL A 31 -44.65 15.96 -27.98
C VAL A 31 -43.76 14.70 -27.97
N SER A 32 -42.68 14.65 -28.77
CA SER A 32 -41.70 13.56 -28.73
C SER A 32 -40.80 13.61 -27.47
N LEU A 33 -40.56 14.80 -26.91
CA LEU A 33 -39.85 14.96 -25.64
C LEU A 33 -40.71 14.54 -24.43
N ALA A 34 -42.04 14.57 -24.56
CA ALA A 34 -42.97 14.19 -23.49
C ALA A 34 -43.18 12.67 -23.34
N VAL A 35 -42.92 11.88 -24.40
CA VAL A 35 -43.06 10.41 -24.35
C VAL A 35 -41.78 9.71 -23.88
N ALA A 36 -40.62 10.37 -23.96
CA ALA A 36 -39.36 9.85 -23.42
C ALA A 36 -39.13 10.16 -21.91
N VAL A 37 -39.98 10.96 -21.28
CA VAL A 37 -39.85 11.36 -19.85
C VAL A 37 -40.86 10.68 -18.93
N ALA A 38 -41.81 9.89 -19.45
CA ALA A 38 -42.89 9.29 -18.64
C ALA A 38 -42.61 7.86 -18.09
N ALA A 39 -41.40 7.31 -18.23
CA ALA A 39 -41.06 5.97 -17.71
C ALA A 39 -39.87 5.95 -16.73
N VAL A 40 -39.48 7.10 -16.16
CA VAL A 40 -38.48 7.17 -15.08
C VAL A 40 -39.00 8.11 -14.00
N SER A 41 -39.91 7.63 -13.16
CA SER A 41 -40.27 8.27 -11.89
C SER A 41 -41.06 7.31 -10.99
N THR A 42 -40.36 6.41 -10.31
CA THR A 42 -40.68 6.00 -8.92
C THR A 42 -39.46 5.29 -8.35
N ILE A 43 -38.41 6.05 -8.02
CA ILE A 43 -37.53 5.68 -6.92
C ILE A 43 -37.71 6.79 -5.90
N ALA A 44 -38.48 6.47 -4.86
CA ALA A 44 -38.64 7.31 -3.69
C ALA A 44 -37.24 7.54 -3.07
N LEU A 45 -36.81 8.81 -3.05
CA LEU A 45 -35.75 9.26 -2.14
C LEU A 45 -36.35 9.34 -0.74
N PRO A 46 -35.83 8.61 0.27
CA PRO A 46 -35.99 9.05 1.64
C PRO A 46 -35.00 10.19 1.90
N ALA A 47 -35.56 11.33 2.29
CA ALA A 47 -34.85 12.46 2.84
C ALA A 47 -34.18 12.09 4.17
N ALA A 48 -33.01 12.72 4.39
CA ALA A 48 -32.49 13.12 5.69
C ALA A 48 -32.40 12.02 6.78
N GLY A 49 -31.44 11.11 6.61
CA GLY A 49 -30.84 10.36 7.70
C GLY A 49 -29.74 11.18 8.37
N ARG A 50 -30.13 11.90 9.42
CA ARG A 50 -29.34 12.53 10.50
C ARG A 50 -27.82 12.26 10.49
N CYS A 51 -27.03 13.33 10.53
CA CYS A 51 -25.71 13.32 11.15
C CYS A 51 -25.82 12.63 12.52
N GLN A 52 -25.34 11.39 12.61
CA GLN A 52 -24.97 10.82 13.89
C GLN A 52 -23.67 11.52 14.29
N THR A 53 -23.81 12.47 15.20
CA THR A 53 -22.76 12.82 16.14
C THR A 53 -22.23 11.51 16.72
N ALA A 54 -20.96 11.22 16.46
CA ALA A 54 -20.23 10.19 17.17
C ALA A 54 -20.38 10.45 18.68
N PRO A 55 -20.68 9.43 19.50
CA PRO A 55 -20.53 9.58 20.94
C PRO A 55 -19.08 9.95 21.24
N PRO A 56 -18.78 10.78 22.26
CA PRO A 56 -17.41 10.88 22.74
C PRO A 56 -16.97 9.45 23.10
N ALA A 57 -15.92 8.98 22.44
CA ALA A 57 -15.24 7.77 22.87
C ALA A 57 -14.62 8.07 24.24
N THR A 58 -15.40 7.90 25.30
CA THR A 58 -14.89 7.64 26.64
C THR A 58 -14.47 6.18 26.67
N THR A 59 -13.32 5.91 26.10
CA THR A 59 -12.49 4.76 26.46
C THR A 59 -11.15 5.37 26.81
N GLY A 60 -10.85 5.33 28.10
CA GLY A 60 -9.68 5.96 28.69
C GLY A 60 -8.47 5.70 27.83
N SER A 61 -7.89 6.78 27.33
CA SER A 61 -6.46 6.82 27.13
C SER A 61 -5.86 6.18 28.39
N PRO A 62 -5.04 5.13 28.29
CA PRO A 62 -3.94 5.10 29.23
C PRO A 62 -3.28 6.45 28.98
N ALA A 63 -3.44 7.34 29.96
CA ALA A 63 -2.66 8.54 30.02
C ALA A 63 -1.22 8.14 29.72
N THR A 64 -0.48 9.03 29.09
CA THR A 64 0.98 9.02 29.10
C THR A 64 1.40 8.97 30.57
N THR A 65 1.43 7.77 31.15
CA THR A 65 1.75 7.56 32.55
C THR A 65 3.26 7.55 32.57
N GLU A 66 3.79 8.74 32.86
CA GLU A 66 5.13 8.99 33.41
C GLU A 66 6.29 8.70 32.45
N GLY A 67 6.87 9.76 31.87
CA GLY A 67 8.28 9.85 31.45
C GLY A 67 8.85 8.89 30.40
N PHE A 68 8.15 7.81 30.04
CA PHE A 68 8.66 6.73 29.20
C PHE A 68 7.67 6.36 28.09
N LEU A 69 8.19 5.93 26.93
CA LEU A 69 7.39 5.34 25.84
C LEU A 69 7.49 3.81 25.86
N ARG A 70 6.35 3.13 25.72
CA ARG A 70 6.27 1.68 25.61
C ARG A 70 6.10 1.25 24.16
N LEU A 71 6.47 0.00 23.88
CA LEU A 71 6.34 -0.59 22.55
C LEU A 71 4.90 -0.52 22.02
N GLU A 72 3.91 -0.86 22.85
CA GLU A 72 2.50 -0.91 22.44
C GLU A 72 1.96 0.48 22.05
N ASP A 73 2.50 1.55 22.65
CA ASP A 73 2.12 2.92 22.31
C ASP A 73 2.64 3.31 20.93
N LEU A 74 3.87 2.90 20.59
CA LEU A 74 4.49 3.16 19.30
C LEU A 74 3.83 2.33 18.19
N GLU A 75 3.50 1.07 18.46
CA GLU A 75 2.76 0.21 17.52
C GLU A 75 1.38 0.77 17.18
N ARG A 76 0.63 1.21 18.20
CA ARG A 76 -0.69 1.81 18.02
C ARG A 76 -0.59 3.07 17.16
N ARG A 77 0.33 3.98 17.50
CA ARG A 77 0.58 5.19 16.71
C ARG A 77 0.97 4.84 15.28
N ALA A 78 1.90 3.91 15.08
CA ALA A 78 2.34 3.50 13.75
C ALA A 78 1.18 2.99 12.86
N LEU A 79 0.26 2.20 13.42
CA LEU A 79 -0.90 1.74 12.66
C LEU A 79 -1.91 2.86 12.32
N GLU A 80 -1.90 3.96 13.07
CA GLU A 80 -2.78 5.12 12.87
C GLU A 80 -2.18 6.17 11.91
N SER A 81 -0.87 6.46 12.03
CA SER A 81 -0.19 7.54 11.30
C SER A 81 0.68 7.09 10.12
N ASN A 82 1.10 5.82 10.04
CA ASN A 82 2.01 5.41 8.97
C ASN A 82 1.34 5.48 7.59
N PRO A 83 1.93 6.20 6.61
CA PRO A 83 1.30 6.43 5.30
C PRO A 83 1.14 5.15 4.47
N THR A 84 2.00 4.15 4.64
CA THR A 84 1.91 2.89 3.87
C THR A 84 0.71 2.04 4.29
N VAL A 85 0.30 2.10 5.56
CA VAL A 85 -0.94 1.48 6.05
C VAL A 85 -2.15 2.14 5.40
N ALA A 86 -2.17 3.48 5.37
CA ALA A 86 -3.22 4.25 4.70
C ALA A 86 -3.30 3.97 3.19
N GLN A 87 -2.14 3.80 2.53
CA GLN A 87 -2.06 3.37 1.12
C GLN A 87 -2.66 1.98 0.92
N ALA A 88 -2.30 1.01 1.77
CA ALA A 88 -2.84 -0.34 1.68
C ALA A 88 -4.36 -0.37 1.89
N ASP A 89 -4.88 0.40 2.84
CA ASP A 89 -6.32 0.56 3.04
C ASP A 89 -7.02 1.22 1.83
N ALA A 90 -6.36 2.19 1.19
CA ALA A 90 -6.87 2.81 -0.03
C ALA A 90 -6.93 1.82 -1.20
N ILE A 91 -5.93 0.93 -1.35
CA ILE A 91 -5.92 -0.14 -2.35
C ILE A 91 -7.11 -1.08 -2.13
N VAL A 92 -7.36 -1.52 -0.89
CA VAL A 92 -8.54 -2.35 -0.56
C VAL A 92 -9.83 -1.63 -0.93
N ARG A 93 -9.98 -0.34 -0.58
CA ARG A 93 -11.17 0.46 -0.97
C ARG A 93 -11.35 0.52 -2.49
N GLY A 94 -10.26 0.70 -3.25
CA GLY A 94 -10.28 0.68 -4.71
C GLY A 94 -10.79 -0.64 -5.28
N VAL A 95 -10.29 -1.77 -4.76
CA VAL A 95 -10.74 -3.10 -5.18
C VAL A 95 -12.19 -3.38 -4.78
N LEU A 96 -12.66 -2.90 -3.63
CA LEU A 96 -14.07 -3.01 -3.23
C LEU A 96 -14.99 -2.21 -4.16
N ALA A 97 -14.59 -1.00 -4.57
CA ALA A 97 -15.32 -0.20 -5.55
C ALA A 97 -15.38 -0.93 -6.90
N ARG A 98 -14.27 -1.52 -7.33
CA ARG A 98 -14.18 -2.33 -8.54
C ARG A 98 -15.05 -3.59 -8.48
N ARG A 99 -15.13 -4.26 -7.33
CA ARG A 99 -16.06 -5.38 -7.08
C ARG A 99 -17.50 -4.95 -7.25
N ARG A 100 -17.87 -3.77 -6.73
CA ARG A 100 -19.21 -3.19 -6.92
C ARG A 100 -19.48 -2.92 -8.41
N GLN A 101 -18.49 -2.34 -9.10
CA GLN A 101 -18.59 -2.07 -10.54
C GLN A 101 -18.79 -3.34 -11.37
N ALA A 102 -18.06 -4.42 -11.06
CA ALA A 102 -18.22 -5.73 -11.71
C ALA A 102 -19.61 -6.37 -11.46
N GLY A 103 -20.33 -5.91 -10.44
CA GLY A 103 -21.69 -6.32 -10.14
C GLY A 103 -22.75 -5.70 -11.05
N PHE A 104 -22.51 -4.52 -11.64
CA PHE A 104 -23.49 -3.84 -12.48
C PHE A 104 -23.69 -4.55 -13.82
N TYR A 105 -24.85 -4.29 -14.42
CA TYR A 105 -25.14 -4.70 -15.80
C TYR A 105 -24.64 -3.61 -16.75
N PRO A 106 -24.23 -3.93 -17.99
CA PRO A 106 -23.88 -2.91 -18.97
C PRO A 106 -25.03 -1.92 -19.18
N ASN A 107 -24.70 -0.63 -19.19
CA ASN A 107 -25.69 0.42 -19.42
C ASN A 107 -26.30 0.31 -20.81
N PRO A 108 -27.58 0.69 -20.98
CA PRO A 108 -28.15 0.88 -22.31
C PRO A 108 -27.53 2.10 -23.00
N ILE A 109 -27.63 2.11 -24.33
CA ILE A 109 -27.24 3.25 -25.17
C ILE A 109 -28.52 3.86 -25.73
N VAL A 110 -28.70 5.16 -25.58
CA VAL A 110 -29.74 5.92 -26.26
C VAL A 110 -29.10 6.69 -27.39
N GLY A 111 -29.76 6.70 -28.55
CA GLY A 111 -29.30 7.43 -29.71
C GLY A 111 -30.44 8.09 -30.46
N TYR A 112 -30.04 9.03 -31.30
CA TYR A 112 -30.89 9.72 -32.25
C TYR A 112 -30.27 9.51 -33.63
N SER A 113 -31.06 9.09 -34.60
CA SER A 113 -30.65 9.07 -36.01
C SER A 113 -31.56 9.96 -36.84
N ALA A 114 -30.99 10.53 -37.89
CA ALA A 114 -31.73 11.25 -38.90
C ALA A 114 -31.22 10.79 -40.27
N GLU A 115 -32.11 10.16 -41.02
CA GLU A 115 -31.85 9.57 -42.33
C GLU A 115 -32.50 10.43 -43.42
N ASP A 116 -32.05 10.27 -44.67
CA ASP A 116 -32.55 11.01 -45.85
C ASP A 116 -32.44 12.54 -45.80
N ILE A 117 -31.48 13.08 -45.02
CA ILE A 117 -31.19 14.52 -44.98
C ILE A 117 -30.55 14.96 -46.30
N THR A 118 -31.35 15.49 -47.21
CA THR A 118 -30.89 15.99 -48.52
C THR A 118 -31.12 17.49 -48.72
N ARG A 119 -30.19 18.14 -49.45
CA ARG A 119 -30.31 19.55 -49.85
C ARG A 119 -31.26 19.74 -51.04
N ARG A 120 -31.49 18.69 -51.84
CA ARG A 120 -32.33 18.74 -53.05
C ARG A 120 -33.82 18.68 -52.72
N GLU A 121 -34.19 18.02 -51.62
CA GLU A 121 -35.58 17.90 -51.17
C GLU A 121 -35.70 18.31 -49.69
N PRO A 122 -35.65 19.63 -49.41
CA PRO A 122 -35.68 20.13 -48.04
C PRO A 122 -36.99 19.74 -47.34
N GLY A 123 -36.88 19.02 -46.22
CA GLY A 123 -38.02 18.59 -45.40
C GLY A 123 -38.44 17.13 -45.56
N ARG A 124 -37.80 16.38 -46.47
CA ARG A 124 -37.79 14.92 -46.44
C ARG A 124 -36.65 14.46 -45.53
N ALA A 125 -36.97 13.67 -44.52
CA ALA A 125 -36.04 13.09 -43.56
C ALA A 125 -36.80 12.11 -42.66
N THR A 126 -36.11 11.09 -42.19
CA THR A 126 -36.62 10.20 -41.14
C THR A 126 -35.87 10.47 -39.86
N HIS A 127 -36.57 10.98 -38.84
CA HIS A 127 -35.98 11.26 -37.54
C HIS A 127 -36.38 10.16 -36.55
N SER A 128 -35.42 9.44 -35.97
CA SER A 128 -35.68 8.36 -35.04
C SER A 128 -34.93 8.52 -33.72
N LEU A 129 -35.56 8.09 -32.63
CA LEU A 129 -34.93 7.86 -31.34
C LEU A 129 -34.89 6.37 -31.09
N TRP A 130 -33.76 5.86 -30.61
CA TRP A 130 -33.57 4.44 -30.35
C TRP A 130 -32.86 4.19 -29.04
N LEU A 131 -33.17 3.03 -28.45
CA LEU A 131 -32.56 2.47 -27.25
C LEU A 131 -31.94 1.13 -27.62
N GLN A 132 -30.68 0.91 -27.25
CA GLN A 132 -29.97 -0.35 -27.44
C GLN A 132 -29.52 -0.90 -26.09
N GLN A 133 -29.81 -2.18 -25.85
CA GLN A 133 -29.28 -2.91 -24.71
C GLN A 133 -28.48 -4.12 -25.19
N THR A 134 -27.22 -4.22 -24.76
CA THR A 134 -26.42 -5.43 -24.95
C THR A 134 -26.79 -6.46 -23.91
N ILE A 135 -27.08 -7.69 -24.36
CA ILE A 135 -27.32 -8.87 -23.54
C ILE A 135 -26.04 -9.71 -23.43
N VAL A 136 -25.49 -9.79 -22.22
CA VAL A 136 -24.24 -10.51 -21.98
C VAL A 136 -24.52 -12.01 -21.82
N THR A 137 -23.91 -12.82 -22.68
CA THR A 137 -24.09 -14.27 -22.74
C THR A 137 -22.83 -15.00 -22.23
N GLY A 138 -22.87 -16.34 -22.19
CA GLY A 138 -21.70 -17.17 -21.91
C GLY A 138 -21.17 -17.10 -20.48
N GLY A 139 -21.92 -16.53 -19.53
CA GLY A 139 -21.50 -16.44 -18.12
C GLY A 139 -20.33 -15.48 -17.87
N LYS A 140 -19.95 -14.64 -18.83
CA LYS A 140 -18.78 -13.73 -18.75
C LYS A 140 -18.75 -12.89 -17.48
N ARG A 141 -19.91 -12.36 -17.06
CA ARG A 141 -20.05 -11.56 -15.82
C ARG A 141 -19.65 -12.35 -14.57
N ARG A 142 -19.99 -13.65 -14.50
CA ARG A 142 -19.63 -14.51 -13.37
C ARG A 142 -18.12 -14.69 -13.28
N HIS A 143 -17.44 -14.87 -14.41
CA HIS A 143 -15.98 -15.03 -14.44
C HIS A 143 -15.25 -13.73 -14.05
N VAL A 144 -15.74 -12.58 -14.50
CA VAL A 144 -15.22 -11.27 -14.07
C VAL A 144 -15.43 -11.07 -12.56
N GLN A 145 -16.61 -11.38 -12.03
CA GLN A 145 -16.87 -11.30 -10.59
C GLN A 145 -15.99 -12.26 -9.78
N ALA A 146 -15.71 -13.46 -10.31
CA ALA A 146 -14.80 -14.41 -9.69
C ALA A 146 -13.35 -13.90 -9.67
N ALA A 147 -12.86 -13.30 -10.76
CA ALA A 147 -11.54 -12.69 -10.82
C ALA A 147 -11.41 -11.55 -9.80
N VAL A 148 -12.36 -10.61 -9.77
CA VAL A 148 -12.36 -9.48 -8.82
C VAL A 148 -12.54 -9.94 -7.37
N ALA A 149 -13.20 -11.06 -7.11
CA ALA A 149 -13.24 -11.65 -5.77
C ALA A 149 -11.85 -12.09 -5.28
N GLN A 150 -10.99 -12.57 -6.19
CA GLN A 150 -9.60 -12.91 -5.88
C GLN A 150 -8.70 -11.68 -5.77
N GLU A 151 -8.97 -10.62 -6.55
CA GLU A 151 -8.33 -9.31 -6.36
C GLU A 151 -8.57 -8.77 -4.95
N ARG A 152 -9.79 -8.95 -4.40
CA ARG A 152 -10.09 -8.57 -3.01
C ARG A 152 -9.24 -9.34 -2.01
N ILE A 153 -9.16 -10.67 -2.15
CA ILE A 153 -8.37 -11.51 -1.25
C ILE A 153 -6.89 -11.11 -1.31
N HIS A 154 -6.38 -10.82 -2.51
CA HIS A 154 -5.03 -10.28 -2.69
C HIS A 154 -4.85 -8.94 -1.97
N ALA A 155 -5.74 -7.96 -2.19
CA ALA A 155 -5.65 -6.65 -1.55
C ALA A 155 -5.72 -6.72 -0.02
N GLU A 156 -6.63 -7.54 0.52
CA GLU A 156 -6.74 -7.77 1.96
C GLU A 156 -5.46 -8.42 2.51
N ALA A 157 -4.87 -9.36 1.76
CA ALA A 157 -3.63 -10.00 2.14
C ALA A 157 -2.41 -9.06 2.11
N GLU A 158 -2.34 -8.18 1.11
CA GLU A 158 -1.32 -7.14 1.02
C GLU A 158 -1.44 -6.15 2.18
N ARG A 159 -2.66 -5.73 2.53
CA ARG A 159 -2.90 -4.86 3.68
C ARG A 159 -2.46 -5.51 4.99
N ASP A 160 -2.83 -6.76 5.22
CA ASP A 160 -2.41 -7.48 6.43
C ASP A 160 -0.88 -7.61 6.49
N MET A 161 -0.25 -7.90 5.34
CA MET A 161 1.20 -7.97 5.20
C MET A 161 1.87 -6.62 5.51
N GLN A 162 1.35 -5.51 4.98
CA GLN A 162 1.90 -4.18 5.20
C GLN A 162 1.78 -3.75 6.66
N ARG A 163 0.64 -4.02 7.30
CA ARG A 163 0.48 -3.77 8.75
C ARG A 163 1.53 -4.54 9.55
N GLN A 164 1.77 -5.80 9.22
CA GLN A 164 2.80 -6.60 9.89
C GLN A 164 4.22 -6.07 9.63
N ARG A 165 4.55 -5.64 8.39
CA ARG A 165 5.85 -5.01 8.07
C ARG A 165 6.11 -3.78 8.92
N VAL A 166 5.10 -2.91 9.09
CA VAL A 166 5.19 -1.71 9.93
C VAL A 166 5.41 -2.10 11.39
N LEU A 167 4.60 -3.01 11.94
CA LEU A 167 4.76 -3.47 13.32
C LEU A 167 6.14 -4.10 13.56
N ASN A 168 6.61 -4.96 12.67
CA ASN A 168 7.93 -5.57 12.79
C ASN A 168 9.04 -4.52 12.75
N ALA A 169 8.95 -3.55 11.84
CA ALA A 169 9.94 -2.48 11.75
C ALA A 169 9.98 -1.63 13.03
N VAL A 170 8.82 -1.26 13.59
CA VAL A 170 8.72 -0.56 14.88
C VAL A 170 9.35 -1.40 15.98
N ARG A 171 9.04 -2.69 16.09
CA ARG A 171 9.63 -3.60 17.10
C ARG A 171 11.14 -3.71 16.98
N MET A 172 11.67 -3.90 15.77
CA MET A 172 13.12 -4.01 15.56
C MET A 172 13.85 -2.71 15.92
N LEU A 173 13.31 -1.56 15.51
CA LEU A 173 13.85 -0.24 15.83
C LEU A 173 13.70 0.10 17.33
N TYR A 174 12.63 -0.39 17.97
CA TYR A 174 12.44 -0.24 19.41
C TYR A 174 13.54 -0.91 20.21
N TYR A 175 13.83 -2.18 19.93
CA TYR A 175 14.90 -2.90 20.62
C TYR A 175 16.29 -2.35 20.27
N GLU A 176 16.50 -1.85 19.05
CA GLU A 176 17.72 -1.15 18.69
C GLU A 176 17.88 0.17 19.46
N ALA A 177 16.81 0.97 19.58
CA ALA A 177 16.81 2.23 20.31
C ALA A 177 16.99 2.00 21.82
N LEU A 178 16.33 1.00 22.38
CA LEU A 178 16.49 0.60 23.79
C LEU A 178 17.94 0.17 24.07
N GLY A 179 18.55 -0.55 23.13
CA GLY A 179 19.96 -0.93 23.19
C GLY A 179 20.90 0.27 23.09
N ALA A 180 20.64 1.18 22.15
CA ALA A 180 21.41 2.42 22.01
C ALA A 180 21.32 3.30 23.26
N GLN A 181 20.13 3.40 23.89
CA GLN A 181 19.95 4.09 25.17
C GLN A 181 20.82 3.49 26.27
N ARG A 182 20.81 2.17 26.41
CA ARG A 182 21.64 1.47 27.41
C ARG A 182 23.13 1.58 27.11
N LEU A 183 23.52 1.62 25.84
CA LEU A 183 24.92 1.83 25.45
C LEU A 183 25.40 3.24 25.84
N VAL A 184 24.58 4.28 25.64
CA VAL A 184 24.91 5.64 26.11
C VAL A 184 25.16 5.67 27.61
N GLU A 185 24.32 4.99 28.41
CA GLU A 185 24.52 4.89 29.86
C GLU A 185 25.86 4.23 30.21
N ILE A 186 26.19 3.08 29.59
CA ILE A 186 27.45 2.37 29.79
C ILE A 186 28.66 3.26 29.43
N ARG A 187 28.59 3.97 28.29
CA ARG A 187 29.68 4.84 27.84
C ARG A 187 29.84 6.06 28.74
N ARG A 188 28.75 6.67 29.21
CA ARG A 188 28.78 7.81 30.15
C ARG A 188 29.39 7.40 31.48
N ASP A 189 29.05 6.22 31.99
CA ASP A 189 29.65 5.67 33.20
C ASP A 189 31.15 5.42 33.04
N LEU A 190 31.58 4.88 31.90
CA LEU A 190 33.00 4.67 31.62
C LEU A 190 33.77 6.00 31.50
N ALA A 191 33.20 7.00 30.81
CA ALA A 191 33.80 8.33 30.68
C ALA A 191 33.91 9.05 32.02
N ARG A 192 32.89 8.96 32.88
CA ARG A 192 32.93 9.51 34.23
C ARG A 192 34.05 8.88 35.05
N VAL A 193 34.13 7.55 35.08
CA VAL A 193 35.20 6.83 35.81
C VAL A 193 36.58 7.14 35.22
N ALA A 194 36.70 7.29 33.90
CA ALA A 194 37.96 7.65 33.25
C ALA A 194 38.42 9.09 33.57
N ARG A 195 37.50 10.01 33.86
CA ARG A 195 37.85 11.35 34.36
C ARG A 195 38.27 11.36 35.83
N GLU A 196 37.51 10.67 36.69
CA GLU A 196 37.89 10.45 38.10
C GLU A 196 39.30 9.80 38.20
N ALA A 197 39.61 8.96 37.22
CA ALA A 197 40.90 8.32 37.02
C ALA A 197 42.05 9.29 36.71
N VAL A 198 41.81 10.33 35.90
CA VAL A 198 42.81 11.38 35.61
C VAL A 198 43.16 12.12 36.90
N GLU A 199 42.15 12.55 37.66
CA GLU A 199 42.34 13.26 38.93
C GLU A 199 43.20 12.43 39.91
N THR A 200 42.85 11.15 40.07
CA THR A 200 43.61 10.22 40.92
C THR A 200 45.07 10.05 40.44
N SER A 201 45.29 9.93 39.13
CA SER A 201 46.64 9.75 38.58
C SER A 201 47.50 11.01 38.73
N GLU A 202 46.90 12.20 38.63
CA GLU A 202 47.59 13.47 38.86
C GLU A 202 48.00 13.64 40.34
N GLU A 203 47.11 13.28 41.27
CA GLU A 203 47.42 13.26 42.71
C GLU A 203 48.59 12.31 43.03
N LEU A 204 48.58 11.09 42.48
CA LEU A 204 49.66 10.13 42.63
C LEU A 204 50.99 10.64 42.05
N PHE A 205 50.96 11.32 40.90
CA PHE A 205 52.15 11.94 40.31
C PHE A 205 52.72 13.05 41.23
N ASN A 206 51.85 13.89 41.80
CA ASN A 206 52.27 14.98 42.68
C ASN A 206 52.95 14.49 43.97
N ILE A 207 52.60 13.30 44.47
CA ILE A 207 53.25 12.66 45.62
C ILE A 207 54.40 11.71 45.23
N GLY A 208 54.77 11.66 43.95
CA GLY A 208 55.87 10.82 43.44
C GLY A 208 55.57 9.32 43.37
N GLN A 209 54.29 8.93 43.35
CA GLN A 209 53.82 7.54 43.29
C GLN A 209 53.32 7.11 41.89
N ALA A 210 53.32 8.01 40.91
CA ALA A 210 53.06 7.70 39.50
C ALA A 210 54.02 8.48 38.60
N ASP A 211 54.27 7.97 37.40
CA ASP A 211 55.13 8.65 36.42
C ASP A 211 54.31 9.48 35.42
N ARG A 212 54.95 10.46 34.77
CA ARG A 212 54.28 11.32 33.78
C ARG A 212 53.64 10.54 32.61
N PRO A 213 54.24 9.47 32.07
CA PRO A 213 53.60 8.64 31.05
C PRO A 213 52.29 8.01 31.51
N ASP A 214 52.19 7.58 32.77
CA ASP A 214 50.96 6.97 33.32
C ASP A 214 49.80 7.98 33.32
N VAL A 215 50.07 9.23 33.74
CA VAL A 215 49.08 10.32 33.71
C VAL A 215 48.60 10.59 32.28
N LEU A 216 49.53 10.64 31.32
CA LEU A 216 49.20 10.87 29.91
C LEU A 216 48.39 9.72 29.32
N GLU A 217 48.69 8.47 29.69
CA GLU A 217 47.93 7.30 29.25
C GLU A 217 46.48 7.35 29.76
N VAL A 218 46.29 7.69 31.04
CA VAL A 218 44.96 7.84 31.63
C VAL A 218 44.18 9.00 30.99
N GLN A 219 44.83 10.14 30.70
CA GLN A 219 44.21 11.25 29.96
C GLN A 219 43.75 10.83 28.56
N ILE A 220 44.59 10.11 27.82
CA ILE A 220 44.21 9.59 26.49
C ILE A 220 43.00 8.65 26.57
N GLU A 221 42.92 7.81 27.60
CA GLU A 221 41.76 6.92 27.80
C GLU A 221 40.49 7.68 28.20
N ALA A 222 40.59 8.75 28.98
CA ALA A 222 39.46 9.64 29.28
C ALA A 222 38.93 10.33 28.03
N ASP A 223 39.82 10.93 27.23
CA ASP A 223 39.46 11.57 25.95
C ASP A 223 38.79 10.57 25.00
N ARG A 224 39.31 9.34 24.92
CA ARG A 224 38.70 8.26 24.14
C ARG A 224 37.30 7.92 24.64
N ALA A 225 37.10 7.81 25.95
CA ALA A 225 35.79 7.47 26.51
C ALA A 225 34.75 8.56 26.23
N GLU A 226 35.13 9.84 26.26
CA GLU A 226 34.24 10.96 25.88
C GLU A 226 33.84 10.94 24.40
N LEU A 227 34.79 10.58 23.51
CA LEU A 227 34.48 10.36 22.09
C LEU A 227 33.48 9.20 21.89
N GLU A 228 33.61 8.12 22.65
CA GLU A 228 32.65 6.99 22.58
C GLU A 228 31.26 7.37 23.11
N VAL A 229 31.15 8.28 24.10
CA VAL A 229 29.85 8.83 24.52
C VAL A 229 29.21 9.59 23.36
N THR A 230 29.97 10.49 22.72
CA THR A 230 29.46 11.29 21.60
C THR A 230 28.97 10.41 20.45
N ARG A 231 29.71 9.33 20.14
CA ARG A 231 29.28 8.34 19.12
C ARG A 231 27.99 7.63 19.52
N ALA A 232 27.89 7.14 20.76
CA ALA A 232 26.70 6.47 21.24
C ALA A 232 25.46 7.39 21.24
N GLU A 233 25.63 8.67 21.56
CA GLU A 233 24.55 9.67 21.51
C GLU A 233 24.08 9.94 20.07
N HIS A 234 25.01 10.05 19.11
CA HIS A 234 24.66 10.16 17.70
C HIS A 234 23.96 8.91 17.17
N ASP A 235 24.42 7.72 17.55
CA ASP A 235 23.78 6.46 17.15
C ASP A 235 22.36 6.36 17.71
N LEU A 236 22.16 6.73 18.98
CA LEU A 236 20.82 6.78 19.58
C LEU A 236 19.92 7.80 18.85
N ALA A 237 20.43 8.98 18.52
CA ALA A 237 19.68 9.98 17.76
C ALA A 237 19.28 9.47 16.36
N ARG A 238 20.19 8.77 15.67
CA ARG A 238 19.91 8.15 14.36
C ARG A 238 18.80 7.11 14.45
N VAL A 239 18.93 6.14 15.36
CA VAL A 239 17.93 5.08 15.52
C VAL A 239 16.58 5.67 15.96
N TRP A 240 16.59 6.71 16.80
CA TRP A 240 15.39 7.44 17.18
C TRP A 240 14.69 8.08 15.99
N GLN A 241 15.42 8.75 15.10
CA GLN A 241 14.86 9.34 13.88
C GLN A 241 14.25 8.27 12.95
N GLU A 242 14.91 7.12 12.82
CA GLU A 242 14.38 5.98 12.06
C GLU A 242 13.08 5.44 12.68
N LEU A 243 13.03 5.31 14.01
CA LEU A 243 11.83 4.89 14.75
C LEU A 243 10.68 5.90 14.60
N ALA A 244 10.98 7.19 14.77
CA ALA A 244 10.04 8.30 14.60
C ALA A 244 9.43 8.32 13.19
N ALA A 245 10.26 8.17 12.16
CA ALA A 245 9.83 8.05 10.78
C ALA A 245 8.96 6.80 10.54
N MET A 246 9.30 5.65 11.13
CA MET A 246 8.53 4.41 11.01
C MET A 246 7.15 4.50 11.68
N VAL A 247 7.07 5.20 12.82
CA VAL A 247 5.80 5.50 13.51
C VAL A 247 4.95 6.49 12.71
N GLY A 248 5.56 7.30 11.84
CA GLY A 248 4.88 8.33 11.06
C GLY A 248 4.79 9.68 11.78
N ASP A 249 5.66 9.91 12.75
CA ASP A 249 5.80 11.17 13.48
C ASP A 249 7.29 11.55 13.51
N PRO A 250 7.83 12.19 12.45
CA PRO A 250 9.26 12.49 12.34
C PRO A 250 9.75 13.51 13.39
N ASP A 251 8.83 14.27 14.00
CA ASP A 251 9.13 15.27 15.03
C ASP A 251 8.97 14.71 16.45
N LEU A 252 8.79 13.39 16.59
CA LEU A 252 8.64 12.72 17.88
C LEU A 252 9.85 13.02 18.78
N PRO A 253 9.68 13.71 19.93
CA PRO A 253 10.79 14.06 20.79
C PRO A 253 11.41 12.82 21.42
N GLN A 254 12.75 12.81 21.50
CA GLN A 254 13.49 11.73 22.13
C GLN A 254 13.06 11.55 23.59
N THR A 255 12.44 10.41 23.86
CA THR A 255 11.86 10.07 25.17
C THR A 255 12.43 8.72 25.61
N PRO A 256 12.80 8.55 26.90
CA PRO A 256 13.27 7.27 27.41
C PRO A 256 12.30 6.12 27.06
N LEU A 257 12.84 5.00 26.57
CA LEU A 257 12.05 3.80 26.30
C LEU A 257 11.95 2.93 27.54
N ALA A 258 10.77 2.36 27.79
CA ALA A 258 10.58 1.37 28.84
C ALA A 258 11.01 -0.03 28.38
N GLY A 259 11.43 -0.90 29.29
CA GLY A 259 11.69 -2.30 28.97
C GLY A 259 13.05 -2.79 29.42
N ASP A 260 13.21 -4.10 29.35
CA ASP A 260 14.42 -4.80 29.79
C ASP A 260 14.89 -5.71 28.66
N LEU A 261 16.10 -5.45 28.16
CA LEU A 261 16.73 -6.28 27.12
C LEU A 261 17.27 -7.60 27.68
N GLU A 262 17.55 -7.66 28.99
CA GLU A 262 18.02 -8.86 29.68
C GLU A 262 16.87 -9.80 30.08
N ALA A 263 15.61 -9.35 29.93
CA ALA A 263 14.47 -10.24 29.99
C ALA A 263 14.64 -11.36 28.95
N ASP A 264 14.24 -12.58 29.32
CA ASP A 264 14.48 -13.74 28.47
C ASP A 264 13.78 -13.57 27.12
N VAL A 265 14.60 -13.54 26.06
CA VAL A 265 14.13 -13.53 24.66
C VAL A 265 13.16 -14.70 24.47
N PRO A 266 12.01 -14.50 23.78
CA PRO A 266 11.02 -15.55 23.62
C PRO A 266 11.63 -16.84 23.11
N ALA A 267 11.39 -17.96 23.81
CA ALA A 267 11.87 -19.28 23.39
C ALA A 267 10.99 -19.80 22.25
N LEU A 268 11.53 -19.82 21.03
CA LEU A 268 10.81 -20.23 19.83
C LEU A 268 11.03 -21.72 19.55
N GLU A 269 9.95 -22.47 19.42
CA GLU A 269 9.99 -23.85 18.91
C GLU A 269 10.05 -23.82 17.38
N GLU A 270 11.19 -24.22 16.83
CA GLU A 270 11.50 -23.97 15.42
C GLU A 270 10.62 -24.74 14.43
N ALA A 271 10.15 -25.94 14.81
CA ALA A 271 9.26 -26.71 13.96
C ALA A 271 7.88 -26.03 13.87
N ALA A 272 7.36 -25.52 14.99
CA ALA A 272 6.12 -24.75 15.07
C ALA A 272 6.24 -23.45 14.29
N VAL A 273 7.31 -22.66 14.49
CA VAL A 273 7.53 -21.42 13.72
C VAL A 273 7.61 -21.70 12.22
N ARG A 274 8.29 -22.77 11.82
CA ARG A 274 8.36 -23.18 10.41
C ARG A 274 6.99 -23.55 9.84
N ALA A 275 6.21 -24.34 10.58
CA ALA A 275 4.88 -24.74 10.16
C ALA A 275 3.98 -23.50 10.03
N GLU A 276 3.96 -22.64 11.03
CA GLU A 276 3.14 -21.44 11.05
C GLU A 276 3.46 -20.50 9.87
N ILE A 277 4.74 -20.20 9.63
CA ILE A 277 5.14 -19.31 8.53
C ILE A 277 4.76 -19.90 7.17
N LEU A 278 4.97 -21.20 6.94
CA LEU A 278 4.62 -21.82 5.64
C LEU A 278 3.11 -21.97 5.42
N GLU A 279 2.32 -22.10 6.48
CA GLU A 279 0.87 -22.23 6.37
C GLU A 279 0.16 -20.88 6.28
N ARG A 280 0.60 -19.89 7.08
CA ARG A 280 -0.10 -18.62 7.27
C ARG A 280 0.53 -17.43 6.57
N SER A 281 1.63 -17.61 5.83
CA SER A 281 2.32 -16.53 5.11
C SER A 281 1.36 -15.74 4.19
N PRO A 282 1.27 -14.40 4.39
CA PRO A 282 0.54 -13.53 3.47
C PRO A 282 1.07 -13.58 2.04
N GLU A 283 2.38 -13.74 1.84
CA GLU A 283 3.01 -13.83 0.51
C GLU A 283 2.49 -15.05 -0.26
N LEU A 284 2.36 -16.21 0.40
CA LEU A 284 1.77 -17.41 -0.21
C LEU A 284 0.27 -17.25 -0.45
N ARG A 285 -0.44 -16.57 0.45
CA ARG A 285 -1.87 -16.24 0.26
C ARG A 285 -2.08 -15.37 -0.98
N ILE A 286 -1.23 -14.36 -1.19
CA ILE A 286 -1.23 -13.50 -2.38
C ILE A 286 -0.94 -14.31 -3.64
N ALA A 287 0.13 -15.12 -3.64
CA ALA A 287 0.48 -15.94 -4.80
C ALA A 287 -0.64 -16.92 -5.19
N ARG A 288 -1.30 -17.55 -4.20
CA ARG A 288 -2.46 -18.42 -4.42
C ARG A 288 -3.67 -17.66 -4.97
N ALA A 289 -3.96 -16.46 -4.45
CA ALA A 289 -5.03 -15.61 -4.98
C ALA A 289 -4.78 -15.22 -6.45
N ARG A 290 -3.52 -14.98 -6.85
CA ARG A 290 -3.14 -14.74 -8.26
C ARG A 290 -3.39 -15.96 -9.16
N VAL A 291 -3.19 -17.18 -8.66
CA VAL A 291 -3.54 -18.40 -9.41
C VAL A 291 -5.05 -18.49 -9.64
N GLU A 292 -5.87 -18.26 -8.61
CA GLU A 292 -7.33 -18.29 -8.77
C GLU A 292 -7.84 -17.15 -9.65
N HIS A 293 -7.22 -15.98 -9.58
CA HIS A 293 -7.48 -14.86 -10.51
C HIS A 293 -7.20 -15.29 -11.95
N ALA A 294 -6.00 -15.80 -12.24
CA ALA A 294 -5.62 -16.26 -13.57
C ALA A 294 -6.54 -17.38 -14.11
N ARG A 295 -7.05 -18.27 -13.23
CA ARG A 295 -8.06 -19.27 -13.62
C ARG A 295 -9.39 -18.63 -14.01
N ALA A 296 -9.84 -17.63 -13.27
CA ALA A 296 -11.06 -16.89 -13.59
C ALA A 296 -10.90 -16.10 -14.91
N SER A 297 -9.73 -15.49 -15.14
CA SER A 297 -9.40 -14.80 -16.39
C SER A 297 -9.35 -15.75 -17.59
N LEU A 298 -8.79 -16.96 -17.43
CA LEU A 298 -8.83 -18.00 -18.46
C LEU A 298 -10.27 -18.45 -18.76
N ALA A 299 -11.09 -18.64 -17.73
CA ALA A 299 -12.50 -18.98 -17.92
C ALA A 299 -13.26 -17.86 -18.64
N ARG A 300 -12.98 -16.59 -18.31
CA ARG A 300 -13.49 -15.42 -19.04
C ARG A 300 -13.06 -15.44 -20.50
N ALA A 301 -11.77 -15.64 -20.79
CA ALA A 301 -11.25 -15.68 -22.16
C ALA A 301 -11.90 -16.81 -23.00
N ARG A 302 -12.19 -17.96 -22.38
CA ARG A 302 -12.95 -19.04 -23.03
C ARG A 302 -14.41 -18.67 -23.27
N ALA A 303 -15.05 -17.96 -22.33
CA ALA A 303 -16.43 -17.50 -22.45
C ALA A 303 -16.62 -16.42 -23.53
N ASP A 304 -15.59 -15.62 -23.82
CA ASP A 304 -15.63 -14.60 -24.88
C ASP A 304 -15.85 -15.16 -26.29
N ARG A 305 -15.63 -16.47 -26.49
CA ARG A 305 -15.97 -17.18 -27.73
C ARG A 305 -17.47 -17.16 -28.04
N ILE A 306 -18.31 -17.01 -27.01
CA ILE A 306 -19.76 -16.95 -27.14
C ILE A 306 -20.12 -15.46 -27.34
N PRO A 307 -20.66 -15.05 -28.50
CA PRO A 307 -20.95 -13.65 -28.74
C PRO A 307 -22.09 -13.14 -27.86
N ASN A 308 -21.98 -11.89 -27.41
CA ASN A 308 -23.11 -11.17 -26.83
C ASN A 308 -24.07 -10.79 -27.96
N PHE A 309 -25.35 -10.67 -27.68
CA PHE A 309 -26.29 -10.09 -28.64
C PHE A 309 -26.81 -8.76 -28.13
N PHE A 310 -27.31 -7.90 -29.00
CA PHE A 310 -27.98 -6.67 -28.61
C PHE A 310 -29.41 -6.67 -29.11
N VAL A 311 -30.26 -5.97 -28.37
CA VAL A 311 -31.62 -5.64 -28.78
C VAL A 311 -31.68 -4.13 -28.89
N ARG A 312 -32.08 -3.63 -30.06
CA ARG A 312 -32.28 -2.21 -30.33
C ARG A 312 -33.73 -1.99 -30.72
N GLY A 313 -34.38 -1.03 -30.10
CA GLY A 313 -35.75 -0.64 -30.43
C GLY A 313 -35.85 0.86 -30.53
N GLY A 314 -36.64 1.35 -31.47
CA GLY A 314 -36.78 2.78 -31.69
C GLY A 314 -38.12 3.17 -32.28
N ALA A 315 -38.40 4.47 -32.18
CA ALA A 315 -39.56 5.10 -32.75
C ALA A 315 -39.12 6.37 -33.47
N GLY A 316 -39.69 6.61 -34.64
CA GLY A 316 -39.37 7.77 -35.46
C GLY A 316 -40.57 8.34 -36.18
N TYR A 317 -40.33 9.46 -36.85
CA TYR A 317 -41.28 10.05 -37.76
C TYR A 317 -40.61 10.28 -39.10
N ASN A 318 -41.20 9.70 -40.13
CA ASN A 318 -40.76 9.79 -41.50
C ASN A 318 -41.54 10.91 -42.21
N PHE A 319 -40.82 11.98 -42.57
CA PHE A 319 -41.36 13.16 -43.26
C PHE A 319 -41.32 13.02 -44.79
N ASP A 320 -41.02 11.83 -45.31
CA ASP A 320 -41.17 11.55 -46.73
C ASP A 320 -42.61 11.60 -47.16
N ARG A 321 -42.84 12.04 -48.41
CA ARG A 321 -44.20 12.16 -48.94
C ARG A 321 -44.58 10.92 -49.73
N THR A 322 -45.67 10.29 -49.30
CA THR A 322 -46.39 9.28 -50.06
C THR A 322 -46.92 9.85 -51.38
N GLU A 323 -47.33 8.99 -52.32
CA GLU A 323 -47.98 9.40 -53.59
C GLU A 323 -49.23 10.27 -53.36
N SER A 324 -49.88 10.13 -52.19
CA SER A 324 -51.01 10.94 -51.75
C SER A 324 -50.64 12.35 -51.22
N GLY A 325 -49.36 12.69 -51.17
CA GLY A 325 -48.84 13.98 -50.69
C GLY A 325 -48.77 14.14 -49.17
N ARG A 326 -49.10 13.09 -48.39
CA ARG A 326 -48.98 13.04 -46.92
C ARG A 326 -47.66 12.43 -46.50
N ASP A 327 -47.17 12.85 -45.33
CA ASP A 327 -46.01 12.23 -44.68
C ASP A 327 -46.26 10.73 -44.46
N VAL A 328 -45.21 9.90 -44.56
CA VAL A 328 -45.26 8.47 -44.23
C VAL A 328 -45.71 8.28 -42.77
N GLY A 329 -45.24 9.14 -41.87
CA GLY A 329 -45.75 9.23 -40.50
C GLY A 329 -44.89 8.49 -39.48
N SER A 330 -45.53 7.99 -38.42
CA SER A 330 -44.83 7.30 -37.32
C SER A 330 -44.36 5.90 -37.72
N GLU A 331 -43.11 5.60 -37.42
CA GLU A 331 -42.48 4.30 -37.66
C GLU A 331 -41.87 3.75 -36.36
N PHE A 332 -41.89 2.43 -36.21
CA PHE A 332 -41.29 1.73 -35.09
C PHE A 332 -40.45 0.58 -35.61
N PHE A 333 -39.32 0.32 -34.95
CA PHE A 333 -38.47 -0.81 -35.32
C PHE A 333 -37.94 -1.54 -34.09
N VAL A 334 -37.68 -2.83 -34.28
CA VAL A 334 -36.97 -3.69 -33.34
C VAL A 334 -35.94 -4.48 -34.13
N GLU A 335 -34.69 -4.40 -33.69
CA GLU A 335 -33.52 -5.02 -34.29
C GLU A 335 -32.84 -5.89 -33.24
N ILE A 336 -32.48 -7.12 -33.63
CA ILE A 336 -31.68 -8.03 -32.80
C ILE A 336 -30.41 -8.35 -33.59
N GLY A 337 -29.26 -8.05 -33.03
CA GLY A 337 -27.96 -8.28 -33.67
C GLY A 337 -27.07 -9.18 -32.84
N VAL A 338 -26.39 -10.12 -33.52
CA VAL A 338 -25.39 -11.03 -32.93
C VAL A 338 -24.13 -10.96 -33.80
N PRO A 339 -22.97 -10.54 -33.26
CA PRO A 339 -21.70 -10.64 -33.98
C PRO A 339 -21.28 -12.10 -34.08
N LEU A 340 -20.98 -12.59 -35.27
CA LEU A 340 -20.52 -13.97 -35.48
C LEU A 340 -18.99 -14.02 -35.57
N PRO A 341 -18.29 -14.64 -34.60
CA PRO A 341 -16.82 -14.72 -34.60
C PRO A 341 -16.33 -15.74 -35.64
N VAL A 342 -16.22 -15.32 -36.90
CA VAL A 342 -15.74 -16.18 -38.00
C VAL A 342 -14.22 -16.30 -37.99
N PHE A 343 -13.51 -15.16 -37.93
CA PHE A 343 -12.05 -15.08 -38.01
C PHE A 343 -11.38 -15.02 -36.64
N ASP A 344 -11.88 -14.15 -35.76
CA ASP A 344 -11.39 -14.02 -34.38
C ASP A 344 -12.32 -14.78 -33.42
N ARG A 345 -11.85 -15.95 -32.97
CA ARG A 345 -12.53 -16.78 -31.95
C ARG A 345 -11.84 -16.64 -30.60
N ASN A 346 -11.17 -15.52 -30.36
CA ASN A 346 -10.43 -15.22 -29.14
C ASN A 346 -9.27 -16.18 -28.84
N GLN A 347 -8.76 -16.92 -29.85
CA GLN A 347 -7.75 -17.97 -29.64
C GLN A 347 -6.43 -17.43 -29.06
N GLY A 348 -6.02 -16.22 -29.46
CA GLY A 348 -4.80 -15.57 -28.94
C GLY A 348 -4.92 -15.21 -27.45
N ASN A 349 -6.05 -14.62 -27.05
CA ASN A 349 -6.29 -14.25 -25.65
C ASN A 349 -6.42 -15.47 -24.74
N ILE A 350 -6.97 -16.58 -25.23
CA ILE A 350 -6.98 -17.86 -24.49
C ILE A 350 -5.55 -18.36 -24.29
N GLY A 351 -4.71 -18.39 -25.34
CA GLY A 351 -3.31 -18.79 -25.23
C GLY A 351 -2.51 -17.92 -24.26
N MET A 352 -2.74 -16.60 -24.27
CA MET A 352 -2.18 -15.67 -23.30
C MET A 352 -2.61 -15.99 -21.86
N ALA A 353 -3.90 -16.19 -21.61
CA ALA A 353 -4.41 -16.52 -20.28
C ALA A 353 -3.91 -17.88 -19.76
N GLU A 354 -3.71 -18.87 -20.65
CA GLU A 354 -3.09 -20.16 -20.30
C GLU A 354 -1.61 -20.01 -19.91
N ALA A 355 -0.87 -19.13 -20.59
CA ALA A 355 0.49 -18.79 -20.21
C ALA A 355 0.56 -18.05 -18.86
N GLN A 356 -0.33 -17.07 -18.64
CA GLN A 356 -0.42 -16.34 -17.38
C GLN A 356 -0.77 -17.26 -16.19
N LEU A 357 -1.65 -18.24 -16.39
CA LEU A 357 -1.94 -19.25 -15.36
C LEU A 357 -0.70 -20.08 -15.00
N ARG A 358 0.08 -20.50 -16.00
CA ARG A 358 1.34 -21.25 -15.76
C ARG A 358 2.36 -20.40 -15.00
N VAL A 359 2.48 -19.11 -15.35
CA VAL A 359 3.33 -18.16 -14.61
C VAL A 359 2.88 -18.05 -13.16
N ALA A 360 1.59 -17.83 -12.90
CA ALA A 360 1.06 -17.73 -11.54
C ALA A 360 1.28 -19.02 -10.71
N GLN A 361 1.17 -20.19 -11.34
CA GLN A 361 1.44 -21.47 -10.67
C GLN A 361 2.92 -21.65 -10.31
N ALA A 362 3.82 -21.29 -11.23
CA ALA A 362 5.26 -21.31 -10.97
C ALA A 362 5.66 -20.31 -9.86
N GLU A 363 4.98 -19.17 -9.81
CA GLU A 363 5.20 -18.12 -8.82
C GLU A 363 4.92 -18.60 -7.39
N VAL A 364 3.86 -19.38 -7.16
CA VAL A 364 3.60 -19.99 -5.84
C VAL A 364 4.79 -20.81 -5.37
N ARG A 365 5.35 -21.65 -6.26
CA ARG A 365 6.51 -22.49 -5.93
C ARG A 365 7.78 -21.66 -5.71
N ARG A 366 7.98 -20.61 -6.52
CA ARG A 366 9.09 -19.66 -6.35
C ARG A 366 9.02 -18.99 -4.98
N THR A 367 7.85 -18.45 -4.61
CA THR A 367 7.62 -17.79 -3.31
C THR A 367 7.84 -18.75 -2.15
N GLU A 368 7.36 -19.99 -2.24
CA GLU A 368 7.59 -21.00 -1.20
C GLU A 368 9.09 -21.30 -1.00
N LEU A 369 9.85 -21.50 -2.09
CA LEU A 369 11.29 -21.75 -2.02
C LEU A 369 12.08 -20.55 -1.46
N ALA A 370 11.69 -19.33 -1.85
CA ALA A 370 12.27 -18.11 -1.32
C ALA A 370 12.00 -17.97 0.20
N LEU A 371 10.77 -18.26 0.63
CA LEU A 371 10.38 -18.22 2.03
C LEU A 371 11.14 -19.25 2.87
N ARG A 372 11.31 -20.49 2.36
CA ARG A 372 12.11 -21.53 3.03
C ARG A 372 13.57 -21.11 3.20
N THR A 373 14.15 -20.46 2.20
CA THR A 373 15.54 -19.96 2.27
C THR A 373 15.68 -18.84 3.31
N ARG A 374 14.79 -17.84 3.27
CA ARG A 374 14.76 -16.75 4.27
C ARG A 374 14.57 -17.28 5.69
N LEU A 375 13.63 -18.20 5.88
CA LEU A 375 13.37 -18.83 7.16
C LEU A 375 14.59 -19.58 7.70
N ALA A 376 15.27 -20.35 6.85
CA ALA A 376 16.47 -21.07 7.26
C ALA A 376 17.59 -20.12 7.72
N ALA A 377 17.75 -18.96 7.08
CA ALA A 377 18.69 -17.94 7.51
C ALA A 377 18.26 -17.29 8.84
N ALA A 378 16.99 -16.88 8.97
CA ALA A 378 16.48 -16.26 10.19
C ALA A 378 16.58 -17.18 11.42
N LEU A 379 16.25 -18.47 11.29
CA LEU A 379 16.40 -19.44 12.37
C LEU A 379 17.87 -19.63 12.79
N ARG A 380 18.81 -19.67 11.83
CA ARG A 380 20.24 -19.73 12.16
C ARG A 380 20.69 -18.49 12.93
N ASN A 381 20.35 -17.30 12.44
CA ASN A 381 20.71 -16.05 13.09
C ASN A 381 20.14 -15.96 14.51
N TYR A 382 18.89 -16.38 14.71
CA TYR A 382 18.27 -16.42 16.04
C TYR A 382 19.01 -17.37 17.01
N ARG A 383 19.33 -18.60 16.58
CA ARG A 383 20.11 -19.54 17.40
C ARG A 383 21.49 -19.01 17.75
N ASP A 384 22.17 -18.43 16.77
CA ASP A 384 23.54 -17.94 16.94
C ASP A 384 23.56 -16.73 17.88
N ALA A 385 22.59 -15.82 17.76
CA ALA A 385 22.43 -14.68 18.66
C ALA A 385 22.13 -15.12 20.10
N LEU A 386 21.20 -16.06 20.30
CA LEU A 386 20.90 -16.61 21.63
C LEU A 386 22.11 -17.26 22.29
N ARG A 387 22.80 -18.16 21.58
CA ARG A 387 24.01 -18.83 22.11
C ARG A 387 25.12 -17.83 22.43
N THR A 388 25.24 -16.77 21.64
CA THR A 388 26.21 -15.70 21.89
C THR A 388 25.86 -14.94 23.17
N ALA A 389 24.60 -14.54 23.33
CA ALA A 389 24.12 -13.86 24.54
C ALA A 389 24.29 -14.73 25.79
N GLU A 390 23.94 -16.02 25.72
CA GLU A 390 24.13 -16.99 26.80
C GLU A 390 25.61 -17.13 27.19
N ARG A 391 26.52 -17.18 26.20
CA ARG A 391 27.96 -17.31 26.45
C ARG A 391 28.54 -16.07 27.14
N TYR A 392 28.09 -14.88 26.77
CA TYR A 392 28.46 -13.65 27.47
C TYR A 392 27.92 -13.65 28.91
N ARG A 393 26.64 -13.97 29.10
CA ARG A 393 25.95 -13.98 30.41
C ARG A 393 26.56 -15.01 31.37
N ALA A 394 26.80 -16.24 30.93
CA ALA A 394 27.20 -17.35 31.78
C ALA A 394 28.70 -17.36 32.14
N GLY A 395 29.56 -16.71 31.35
CA GLY A 395 31.01 -16.82 31.53
C GLY A 395 31.76 -15.50 31.38
N ILE A 396 31.72 -14.90 30.18
CA ILE A 396 32.62 -13.79 29.81
C ILE A 396 32.39 -12.57 30.70
N LEU A 397 31.14 -12.21 31.00
CA LEU A 397 30.82 -11.08 31.87
C LEU A 397 31.31 -11.30 33.30
N GLN A 398 31.13 -12.51 33.84
CA GLN A 398 31.57 -12.85 35.19
C GLN A 398 33.11 -12.80 35.29
N GLN A 399 33.81 -13.32 34.29
CA GLN A 399 35.27 -13.28 34.22
C GLN A 399 35.81 -11.85 34.07
N ALA A 400 35.18 -11.01 33.24
CA ALA A 400 35.56 -9.61 33.09
C ALA A 400 35.31 -8.81 34.39
N GLN A 401 34.20 -9.08 35.08
CA GLN A 401 33.88 -8.47 36.37
C GLN A 401 34.91 -8.87 37.44
N GLN A 402 35.20 -10.16 37.57
CA GLN A 402 36.19 -10.67 38.51
C GLN A 402 37.60 -10.12 38.21
N SER A 403 37.98 -10.03 36.93
CA SER A 403 39.27 -9.44 36.55
C SER A 403 39.36 -7.98 36.99
N TYR A 404 38.31 -7.18 36.79
CA TYR A 404 38.26 -5.79 37.24
C TYR A 404 38.39 -5.67 38.77
N GLU A 405 37.67 -6.51 39.52
CA GLU A 405 37.73 -6.53 40.98
C GLU A 405 39.14 -6.86 41.49
N LEU A 406 39.79 -7.88 40.92
CA LEU A 406 41.16 -8.25 41.30
C LEU A 406 42.17 -7.14 41.02
N TYR A 407 42.08 -6.43 39.89
CA TYR A 407 42.97 -5.30 39.62
C TYR A 407 42.71 -4.13 40.55
N ARG A 408 41.44 -3.83 40.84
CA ARG A 408 41.05 -2.78 41.78
C ARG A 408 41.59 -3.07 43.18
N ASP A 409 41.47 -4.30 43.66
CA ASP A 409 41.91 -4.69 44.99
C ASP A 409 43.46 -4.64 45.09
N ARG A 410 44.18 -5.11 44.06
CA ARG A 410 45.64 -4.98 43.98
C ARG A 410 46.13 -3.54 43.95
N PHE A 411 45.40 -2.64 43.31
CA PHE A 411 45.70 -1.21 43.34
C PHE A 411 45.52 -0.63 44.74
N ALA A 412 44.44 -1.00 45.44
CA ALA A 412 44.22 -0.58 46.83
C ALA A 412 45.34 -1.06 47.78
N GLU A 413 45.96 -2.20 47.49
CA GLU A 413 47.13 -2.74 48.19
C GLU A 413 48.48 -2.15 47.72
N MET A 414 48.47 -1.15 46.82
CA MET A 414 49.66 -0.58 46.16
C MET A 414 50.51 -1.61 45.39
N ALA A 415 49.91 -2.75 45.00
CA ALA A 415 50.56 -3.87 44.32
C ALA A 415 50.33 -3.90 42.80
N ALA A 416 49.64 -2.89 42.26
CA ALA A 416 49.43 -2.65 40.82
C ALA A 416 49.29 -1.15 40.55
N SER A 417 49.65 -0.70 39.34
CA SER A 417 49.44 0.69 38.92
C SER A 417 47.98 0.93 38.53
N TYR A 418 47.51 2.16 38.74
CA TYR A 418 46.14 2.55 38.45
C TYR A 418 45.70 2.36 36.97
N PRO A 419 46.57 2.59 35.95
CA PRO A 419 46.23 2.29 34.55
C PRO A 419 45.72 0.86 34.32
N GLN A 420 46.22 -0.14 35.08
CA GLN A 420 45.75 -1.52 34.98
C GLN A 420 44.29 -1.69 35.41
N VAL A 421 43.84 -0.94 36.43
CA VAL A 421 42.44 -0.90 36.87
C VAL A 421 41.56 -0.31 35.78
N LEU A 422 42.02 0.77 35.14
CA LEU A 422 41.29 1.43 34.06
C LEU A 422 41.16 0.53 32.82
N ILE A 423 42.23 -0.17 32.42
CA ILE A 423 42.21 -1.16 31.34
C ILE A 423 41.18 -2.26 31.64
N ALA A 424 41.19 -2.81 32.87
CA ALA A 424 40.25 -3.85 33.26
C ALA A 424 38.78 -3.34 33.26
N ARG A 425 38.56 -2.10 33.72
CA ARG A 425 37.23 -1.45 33.69
C ARG A 425 36.74 -1.20 32.27
N ARG A 426 37.61 -0.73 31.38
CA ARG A 426 37.31 -0.56 29.95
C ARG A 426 36.94 -1.89 29.31
N ASN A 427 37.72 -2.94 29.58
CA ASN A 427 37.43 -4.28 29.05
C ASN A 427 36.06 -4.78 29.51
N LEU A 428 35.73 -4.63 30.80
CA LEU A 428 34.39 -4.94 31.32
C LEU A 428 33.29 -4.13 30.61
N GLY A 429 33.51 -2.84 30.39
CA GLY A 429 32.58 -1.98 29.63
C GLY A 429 32.38 -2.46 28.20
N GLN A 430 33.46 -2.90 27.53
CA GLN A 430 33.39 -3.46 26.18
C GLN A 430 32.62 -4.78 26.14
N VAL A 431 32.90 -5.70 27.08
CA VAL A 431 32.16 -6.97 27.19
C VAL A 431 30.67 -6.73 27.44
N ARG A 432 30.31 -5.72 28.26
CA ARG A 432 28.90 -5.33 28.46
C ARG A 432 28.26 -4.78 27.19
N ALA A 433 28.98 -3.98 26.41
CA ALA A 433 28.50 -3.47 25.12
C ALA A 433 28.30 -4.61 24.09
N ASP A 434 29.24 -5.56 24.03
CA ASP A 434 29.14 -6.72 23.13
C ASP A 434 27.99 -7.65 23.53
N TYR A 435 27.79 -7.88 24.84
CA TYR A 435 26.63 -8.61 25.35
C TYR A 435 25.32 -7.92 24.96
N LEU A 436 25.22 -6.61 25.17
CA LEU A 436 24.06 -5.83 24.79
C LEU A 436 23.78 -5.94 23.29
N ARG A 437 24.81 -5.90 22.44
CA ARG A 437 24.65 -6.10 20.99
C ARG A 437 24.07 -7.49 20.68
N SER A 438 24.56 -8.54 21.34
CA SER A 438 24.03 -9.90 21.14
C SER A 438 22.56 -10.03 21.56
N LEU A 439 22.11 -9.29 22.58
CA LEU A 439 20.71 -9.24 22.99
C LEU A 439 19.84 -8.53 21.94
N ILE A 440 20.30 -7.39 21.40
CA ILE A 440 19.60 -6.67 20.31
C ILE A 440 19.43 -7.60 19.11
N ASP A 441 20.51 -8.28 18.69
CA ASP A 441 20.47 -9.20 17.56
C ASP A 441 19.50 -10.37 17.81
N ALA A 442 19.43 -10.88 19.05
CA ALA A 442 18.50 -11.95 19.43
C ALA A 442 17.03 -11.48 19.39
N TRP A 443 16.73 -10.30 19.95
CA TRP A 443 15.40 -9.69 19.92
C TRP A 443 14.95 -9.38 18.49
N GLN A 444 15.81 -8.79 17.66
CA GLN A 444 15.50 -8.51 16.26
C GLN A 444 15.24 -9.80 15.47
N ALA A 445 16.04 -10.86 15.70
CA ALA A 445 15.83 -12.15 15.06
C ALA A 445 14.51 -12.82 15.51
N ALA A 446 14.15 -12.71 16.80
CA ALA A 446 12.88 -13.20 17.33
C ALA A 446 11.69 -12.45 16.70
N VAL A 447 11.74 -11.12 16.69
CA VAL A 447 10.73 -10.26 16.06
C VAL A 447 10.56 -10.60 14.58
N LEU A 448 11.66 -10.85 13.85
CA LEU A 448 11.59 -11.22 12.44
C LEU A 448 10.88 -12.56 12.25
N LEU A 449 11.13 -13.55 13.10
CA LEU A 449 10.48 -14.86 13.04
C LEU A 449 8.99 -14.80 13.39
N GLU A 450 8.64 -14.18 14.52
CA GLU A 450 7.25 -13.97 14.94
C GLU A 450 6.48 -13.10 13.92
N GLY A 451 7.19 -12.15 13.32
CA GLY A 451 6.71 -11.25 12.28
C GLY A 451 6.59 -11.85 10.89
N MET A 452 6.67 -13.19 10.76
CA MET A 452 6.56 -13.91 9.48
C MET A 452 7.61 -13.53 8.42
N LEU A 453 8.79 -13.07 8.85
CA LEU A 453 9.91 -12.64 7.99
C LEU A 453 9.61 -11.41 7.13
N LEU A 454 8.60 -10.63 7.53
CA LEU A 454 8.15 -9.45 6.79
C LEU A 454 8.94 -8.21 7.23
N THR A 455 9.61 -7.58 6.27
CA THR A 455 10.38 -6.34 6.44
C THR A 455 9.94 -5.29 5.42
N GLY A 456 10.42 -4.05 5.53
CA GLY A 456 10.10 -2.98 4.59
C GLY A 456 8.83 -2.20 4.96
N GLY A 457 8.70 -1.78 6.23
CA GLY A 457 7.52 -1.07 6.73
C GLY A 457 7.20 0.25 6.01
N LEU A 458 8.17 0.86 5.32
CA LEU A 458 7.97 2.07 4.51
C LEU A 458 7.95 1.78 3.00
N ASP A 459 8.14 0.52 2.58
CA ASP A 459 7.99 0.15 1.17
C ASP A 459 6.53 0.30 0.77
N ALA A 460 6.29 0.80 -0.44
CA ALA A 460 4.94 0.97 -0.95
C ALA A 460 4.26 -0.42 -1.07
N PRO A 461 3.02 -0.58 -0.56
CA PRO A 461 2.28 -1.82 -0.73
C PRO A 461 2.05 -2.11 -2.21
N GLU A 462 2.10 -3.38 -2.60
CA GLU A 462 1.94 -3.75 -4.01
C GLU A 462 0.53 -3.42 -4.50
N ALA A 463 0.44 -2.70 -5.62
CA ALA A 463 -0.84 -2.46 -6.27
C ALA A 463 -1.36 -3.78 -6.84
N VAL A 464 -2.65 -4.07 -6.62
CA VAL A 464 -3.29 -5.21 -7.28
C VAL A 464 -3.43 -4.87 -8.76
N PRO A 465 -2.81 -5.64 -9.68
CA PRO A 465 -2.93 -5.38 -11.11
C PRO A 465 -4.40 -5.56 -11.51
N GLY A 466 -5.07 -4.45 -11.81
CA GLY A 466 -6.45 -4.48 -12.27
C GLY A 466 -6.48 -4.86 -13.75
N GLU A 467 -7.26 -5.88 -14.12
CA GLU A 467 -7.68 -6.01 -15.52
C GLU A 467 -8.45 -4.74 -15.93
N PRO A 468 -8.35 -4.21 -17.15
CA PRO A 468 -9.26 -3.14 -17.55
C PRO A 468 -10.72 -3.57 -17.34
N PRO A 469 -11.64 -2.66 -16.95
CA PRO A 469 -13.06 -2.99 -16.88
C PRO A 469 -13.50 -3.57 -18.23
N VAL A 470 -14.55 -4.40 -18.23
CA VAL A 470 -15.14 -4.93 -19.46
C VAL A 470 -15.56 -3.75 -20.33
N THR A 471 -14.70 -3.35 -21.26
CA THR A 471 -15.10 -2.60 -22.43
C THR A 471 -15.91 -3.59 -23.24
N VAL A 472 -17.23 -3.48 -23.13
CA VAL A 472 -18.09 -4.02 -24.17
C VAL A 472 -17.67 -3.23 -25.40
N ASP A 473 -16.98 -3.88 -26.35
CA ASP A 473 -16.75 -3.28 -27.65
C ASP A 473 -18.13 -2.94 -28.21
N VAL A 474 -18.47 -1.66 -28.10
CA VAL A 474 -19.64 -1.11 -28.77
C VAL A 474 -19.23 -1.09 -30.21
N VAL A 475 -19.58 -2.13 -30.96
CA VAL A 475 -19.48 -2.06 -32.43
C VAL A 475 -20.46 -0.95 -32.82
N PRO A 476 -19.99 0.24 -33.21
CA PRO A 476 -20.90 1.25 -33.72
C PRO A 476 -21.25 0.76 -35.13
N PHE A 477 -22.44 0.21 -35.29
CA PHE A 477 -22.97 0.07 -36.63
C PHE A 477 -23.27 1.48 -37.14
N THR A 478 -22.40 1.99 -38.00
CA THR A 478 -22.79 3.02 -38.96
C THR A 478 -23.74 2.33 -39.94
N THR A 479 -25.03 2.64 -39.87
CA THR A 479 -25.90 2.47 -41.04
C THR A 479 -25.36 3.42 -42.10
N THR A 480 -24.48 2.92 -42.95
CA THR A 480 -24.22 3.56 -44.24
C THR A 480 -25.04 2.75 -45.24
N PRO A 481 -25.93 3.40 -46.01
CA PRO A 481 -26.81 2.73 -46.96
C PRO A 481 -26.06 2.02 -48.09
#